data_AF-A0A1V9X754-F1
#
_entry.id   AF-A0A1V9X754-F1
#
_cell.length_a   1.000
_cell.length_b   1.000
_cell.length_c   1.000
_cell.angle_alpha   90.00
_cell.angle_beta   90.00
_cell.angle_gamma   90.00
#
_symmetry.space_group_name_H-M   'P 1'
#
loop_
_entity.id
_entity.type
_entity.pdbx_description
1 polymer ?
#
loop_
_entity_poly.entity_id
_entity_poly.type
_entity_poly.pdbx_seq_one_letter_code
_entity_poly.pdbx_strand_id
1 'polypeptide(L)'
;MRSAEGSCDVALCGLNEWTCHSGAKRCIPLDGRCNAKVDCHDKSDERDCCSEADYFKCSFSDRVCIFARRVCDKRGDCEDGSDEIDCEPHECRIEGV
;
A
#
# COMPACT_ATOMS: atom_id res chain seq x y z
N MET A 1 -39.89 -0.47 28.27
CA MET A 1 -39.80 -1.61 27.34
C MET A 1 -38.42 -1.52 26.71
N ARG A 2 -37.61 -2.56 26.93
CA ARG A 2 -36.22 -2.75 26.46
C ARG A 2 -36.10 -2.33 24.98
N SER A 3 -35.01 -1.75 24.50
CA SER A 3 -33.66 -2.31 24.57
C SER A 3 -32.62 -1.25 24.21
N ALA A 4 -31.50 -1.28 24.93
CA ALA A 4 -30.20 -0.93 24.37
C ALA A 4 -29.86 -1.84 23.17
N GLU A 5 -28.78 -1.51 22.47
CA GLU A 5 -28.05 -2.36 21.51
C GLU A 5 -28.25 -2.02 20.02
N GLY A 6 -27.68 -0.88 19.64
CA GLY A 6 -26.98 -0.76 18.36
C GLY A 6 -25.48 -0.89 18.63
N SER A 7 -25.03 -2.10 18.97
CA SER A 7 -23.59 -2.42 19.05
C SER A 7 -23.08 -2.59 17.63
N CYS A 8 -22.41 -1.55 17.12
CA CYS A 8 -21.42 -1.69 16.06
C CYS A 8 -20.03 -1.60 16.71
N ASP A 9 -19.79 -2.45 17.70
CA ASP A 9 -18.50 -2.52 18.40
C ASP A 9 -17.51 -3.37 17.60
N VAL A 10 -16.99 -2.82 16.50
CA VAL A 10 -15.63 -3.09 15.99
C VAL A 10 -15.10 -1.79 15.37
N ALA A 11 -14.86 -0.76 16.20
CA ALA A 11 -13.91 0.28 15.81
C ALA A 11 -12.55 -0.13 16.39
N LEU A 12 -11.89 -1.07 15.70
CA LEU A 12 -10.50 -1.44 15.98
C LEU A 12 -9.53 -0.27 15.75
N CYS A 13 -9.96 0.75 14.99
CA CYS A 13 -9.44 2.11 14.85
C CYS A 13 -10.54 3.01 14.25
N GLY A 14 -10.39 4.35 14.24
CA GLY A 14 -11.33 5.27 13.59
C GLY A 14 -11.35 5.15 12.05
N LEU A 15 -12.30 5.82 11.39
CA LEU A 15 -12.52 5.71 9.93
C LEU A 15 -11.28 5.99 9.06
N ASN A 16 -10.35 6.82 9.55
CA ASN A 16 -9.12 7.19 8.85
C ASN A 16 -7.87 6.61 9.52
N GLU A 17 -8.04 5.56 10.30
CA GLU A 17 -6.97 4.96 11.09
C GLU A 17 -6.90 3.45 10.81
N TRP A 18 -5.68 2.93 10.75
CA TRP A 18 -5.37 1.53 10.52
C TRP A 18 -4.82 0.88 11.80
N THR A 19 -5.24 -0.35 12.07
CA THR A 19 -4.83 -1.11 13.26
C THR A 19 -3.58 -1.91 12.99
N CYS A 20 -2.52 -1.66 13.78
CA CYS A 20 -1.31 -2.47 13.77
C CYS A 20 -1.61 -3.96 13.98
N HIS A 21 -0.85 -4.85 13.34
CA HIS A 21 -1.03 -6.30 13.47
C HIS A 21 -0.67 -6.85 14.85
N SER A 22 0.15 -6.12 15.62
CA SER A 22 0.35 -6.41 17.04
C SER A 22 -0.98 -6.33 17.78
N GLY A 23 -1.36 -7.40 18.48
CA GLY A 23 -2.60 -7.48 19.26
C GLY A 23 -2.79 -6.40 20.35
N ALA A 24 -1.81 -5.52 20.55
CA ALA A 24 -1.99 -4.25 21.24
C ALA A 24 -2.61 -3.23 20.25
N LYS A 25 -3.89 -2.90 20.46
CA LYS A 25 -4.74 -1.97 19.67
C LYS A 25 -4.09 -0.59 19.43
N ARG A 26 -3.08 -0.53 18.58
CA ARG A 26 -2.38 0.69 18.18
C ARG A 26 -2.95 1.12 16.84
N CYS A 27 -3.50 2.32 16.82
CA CYS A 27 -4.00 2.97 15.63
C CYS A 27 -2.97 3.94 15.10
N ILE A 28 -2.74 3.87 13.80
CA ILE A 28 -1.96 4.83 13.03
C ILE A 28 -2.90 5.45 11.99
N PRO A 29 -2.67 6.67 11.52
CA PRO A 29 -3.41 7.18 10.36
C PRO A 29 -3.22 6.24 9.16
N LEU A 30 -4.20 6.15 8.25
CA LEU A 30 -4.06 5.37 7.01
C LEU A 30 -2.84 5.81 6.19
N ASP A 31 -2.52 7.11 6.19
CA ASP A 31 -1.32 7.70 5.60
C ASP A 31 -0.02 7.27 6.31
N GLY A 32 -0.13 6.73 7.53
CA GLY A 32 0.96 6.14 8.28
C GLY A 32 1.32 4.71 7.85
N ARG A 33 0.52 4.10 6.96
CA ARG A 33 0.82 2.77 6.42
C ARG A 33 1.71 2.95 5.19
N CYS A 34 2.81 2.19 5.13
CA CYS A 34 3.73 2.21 4.00
C CYS A 34 4.36 3.57 3.71
N ASN A 35 4.64 4.34 4.77
CA ASN A 35 5.17 5.70 4.67
C ASN A 35 6.70 5.75 4.88
N ALA A 36 7.39 4.60 4.84
CA ALA A 36 8.81 4.42 5.14
C ALA A 36 9.17 4.73 6.61
N LYS A 37 8.19 4.88 7.49
CA LYS A 37 8.36 5.17 8.91
C LYS A 37 7.66 4.11 9.73
N VAL A 38 8.39 3.55 10.68
CA VAL A 38 7.82 2.60 11.64
C VAL A 38 6.99 3.36 12.66
N ASP A 39 5.68 3.42 12.45
CA ASP A 39 4.66 3.94 13.35
C ASP A 39 4.04 2.81 14.22
N CYS A 40 4.05 1.55 13.77
CA CYS A 40 3.72 0.39 14.60
C CYS A 40 4.94 -0.20 15.34
N HIS A 41 4.74 -0.62 16.60
CA HIS A 41 5.81 -1.23 17.42
C HIS A 41 6.42 -2.49 16.81
N ASP A 42 5.58 -3.22 16.06
CA ASP A 42 5.92 -4.47 15.37
C ASP A 42 6.21 -4.23 13.88
N LYS A 43 6.33 -2.96 13.45
CA LYS A 43 6.60 -2.59 12.05
C LYS A 43 5.54 -3.09 11.06
N SER A 44 4.37 -3.47 11.56
CA SER A 44 3.33 -4.12 10.77
C SER A 44 2.73 -3.18 9.71
N ASP A 45 2.80 -1.88 9.96
CA ASP A 45 2.47 -0.78 9.05
C ASP A 45 3.41 -0.66 7.86
N GLU A 46 4.67 -1.04 8.04
CA GLU A 46 5.70 -1.07 7.01
C GLU A 46 5.96 -2.49 6.48
N ARG A 47 5.11 -3.45 6.87
CA ARG A 47 5.13 -4.82 6.39
C ARG A 47 3.94 -5.05 5.44
N ASP A 48 4.17 -5.83 4.40
CA ASP A 48 3.13 -6.21 3.44
C ASP A 48 2.52 -5.02 2.65
N CYS A 49 3.30 -3.97 2.43
CA CYS A 49 2.92 -2.81 1.60
C CYS A 49 2.63 -3.12 0.14
N CYS A 50 3.00 -4.31 -0.29
CA CYS A 50 2.79 -4.80 -1.64
C CYS A 50 1.45 -5.55 -1.81
N SER A 51 0.63 -5.71 -0.75
CA SER A 51 -0.67 -6.39 -0.82
C SER A 51 -1.85 -5.45 -1.03
N GLU A 52 -1.62 -4.15 -1.11
CA GLU A 52 -2.64 -3.20 -1.56
C GLU A 52 -2.67 -3.21 -3.09
N ALA A 53 -3.87 -3.22 -3.68
CA ALA A 53 -4.09 -3.31 -5.13
C ALA A 53 -3.38 -2.20 -5.95
N ASP A 54 -2.99 -1.11 -5.29
CA ASP A 54 -2.34 0.07 -5.88
C ASP A 54 -0.80 0.03 -5.79
N TYR A 55 -0.19 -1.10 -5.40
CA TYR A 55 1.27 -1.22 -5.26
C TYR A 55 1.84 -2.38 -6.08
N PHE A 56 3.01 -2.13 -6.68
CA PHE A 56 3.80 -3.10 -7.41
C PHE A 56 5.05 -3.47 -6.63
N LYS A 57 5.32 -4.77 -6.56
CA LYS A 57 6.47 -5.34 -5.87
C LYS A 57 7.62 -5.49 -6.84
N CYS A 58 8.77 -4.88 -6.54
CA CYS A 58 9.96 -5.04 -7.34
C CYS A 58 10.42 -6.51 -7.38
N SER A 59 10.85 -6.98 -8.54
CA SER A 59 11.06 -8.41 -8.79
C SER A 59 12.21 -9.01 -7.98
N PHE A 60 13.25 -8.23 -7.69
CA PHE A 60 14.41 -8.65 -6.88
C PHE A 60 14.42 -8.11 -5.45
N SER A 61 13.39 -7.35 -5.08
CA SER A 61 13.31 -6.72 -3.77
C SER A 61 11.92 -6.82 -3.18
N ASP A 62 11.72 -7.83 -2.32
CA ASP A 62 10.46 -7.99 -1.58
C ASP A 62 10.14 -6.85 -0.61
N ARG A 63 11.13 -5.98 -0.36
CA ARG A 63 11.04 -4.83 0.54
C ARG A 63 10.71 -3.53 -0.20
N VAL A 64 10.83 -3.50 -1.53
CA VAL A 64 10.62 -2.30 -2.32
C VAL A 64 9.29 -2.46 -3.05
N CYS A 65 8.29 -1.73 -2.55
CA CYS A 65 6.99 -1.59 -3.17
C CYS A 65 6.90 -0.17 -3.73
N ILE A 66 6.55 -0.05 -5.00
CA ILE A 66 6.28 1.24 -5.64
C ILE A 66 4.79 1.34 -5.91
N PHE A 67 4.27 2.55 -6.12
CA PHE A 67 2.88 2.67 -6.55
C PHE A 67 2.71 2.06 -7.94
N ALA A 68 1.57 1.41 -8.20
CA ALA A 68 1.22 0.86 -9.50
C ALA A 68 1.29 1.92 -10.63
N ARG A 69 1.02 3.20 -10.31
CA ARG A 69 1.17 4.33 -11.25
C ARG A 69 2.60 4.62 -11.69
N ARG A 70 3.60 4.07 -10.99
CA ARG A 70 5.03 4.21 -11.29
C ARG A 70 5.56 3.03 -12.10
N VAL A 71 4.77 1.97 -12.26
CA VAL A 71 5.11 0.90 -13.20
C VAL A 71 4.92 1.44 -14.61
N CYS A 72 5.94 1.31 -15.46
CA CYS A 72 5.93 1.80 -16.83
C CYS A 72 5.75 3.33 -16.96
N ASP A 73 6.28 4.10 -16.01
CA ASP A 73 6.26 5.56 -16.04
C ASP A 73 7.48 6.17 -16.76
N LYS A 74 8.38 5.34 -17.29
CA LYS A 74 9.66 5.72 -17.91
C LYS A 74 10.75 6.09 -16.92
N ARG A 75 10.58 5.77 -15.63
CA ARG A 75 11.59 5.93 -14.59
C ARG A 75 11.73 4.63 -13.82
N GLY A 76 12.98 4.20 -13.62
CA GLY A 76 13.25 3.07 -12.73
C GLY A 76 13.08 3.50 -11.27
N ASP A 77 11.91 3.24 -10.71
CA ASP A 77 11.60 3.41 -9.30
C ASP A 77 12.02 2.16 -8.49
N CYS A 78 12.11 0.99 -9.10
CA CYS A 78 12.79 -0.15 -8.50
C CYS A 78 14.31 -0.03 -8.62
N GLU A 79 15.03 -0.44 -7.57
CA GLU A 79 16.52 -0.52 -7.59
C GLU A 79 17.04 -1.46 -8.70
N ASP A 80 16.25 -2.49 -9.02
CA ASP A 80 16.50 -3.47 -10.08
C ASP A 80 15.88 -3.04 -11.44
N GLY A 81 15.14 -1.92 -11.47
CA GLY A 81 14.44 -1.43 -12.65
C GLY A 81 13.28 -2.33 -13.10
N SER A 82 12.87 -3.31 -12.29
CA SER A 82 11.87 -4.32 -12.63
C SER A 82 10.51 -3.75 -13.04
N ASP A 83 10.21 -2.53 -12.60
CA ASP A 83 9.02 -1.76 -12.92
C ASP A 83 8.98 -1.23 -14.37
N GLU A 84 10.10 -1.31 -15.09
CA GLU A 84 10.27 -0.80 -16.45
C GLU A 84 10.66 -1.89 -17.48
N ILE A 85 10.72 -3.16 -17.06
CA ILE A 85 11.23 -4.28 -17.91
C ILE A 85 10.12 -4.92 -18.76
N ASP A 86 8.95 -5.17 -18.18
CA ASP A 86 7.81 -5.83 -18.84
C ASP A 86 6.69 -4.82 -19.16
N CYS A 87 7.10 -3.63 -19.59
CA CYS A 87 6.18 -2.65 -20.12
C CYS A 87 5.85 -3.04 -21.54
N GLU A 88 4.75 -3.79 -21.73
CA GLU A 88 4.19 -3.95 -23.06
C GLU A 88 4.13 -2.55 -23.68
N PRO A 89 4.74 -2.33 -24.86
CA PRO A 89 4.62 -1.06 -25.53
C PRO A 89 3.14 -0.95 -25.89
N HIS A 90 2.37 -0.26 -25.04
CA HIS A 90 1.18 0.42 -25.50
C HIS A 90 1.71 1.42 -26.52
N GLU A 91 1.86 0.94 -27.75
CA GLU A 91 2.24 1.71 -28.91
C GLU A 91 1.39 2.96 -28.83
N CYS A 92 2.03 4.08 -28.50
CA CYS A 92 1.39 5.36 -28.63
C CYS A 92 1.18 5.48 -30.13
N ARG A 93 -0.02 5.09 -30.57
CA ARG A 93 -0.46 5.26 -31.94
C ARG A 93 -0.60 6.76 -32.14
N ILE A 94 0.52 7.42 -32.43
CA ILE A 94 0.51 8.70 -33.10
C ILE A 94 0.04 8.39 -34.53
N GLU A 95 -1.28 8.25 -34.69
CA GLU A 95 -1.88 8.42 -36.01
C GLU A 95 -1.65 9.88 -36.40
N GLY A 96 -0.92 10.08 -37.48
CA GLY A 96 -1.05 11.27 -38.31
C GLY A 96 0.12 12.23 -38.27
N VAL A 97 1.08 12.00 -39.16
CA VAL A 97 1.68 13.05 -39.98
C VAL A 97 1.54 12.70 -41.45
#